data_AF-A0A1E3I035-F1
#
_entry.id   AF-A0A1E3I035-F1
#
_cell.length_a   1.000
_cell.length_b   1.000
_cell.length_c   1.000
_cell.angle_alpha   90.00
_cell.angle_beta   90.00
_cell.angle_gamma   90.00
#
_symmetry.space_group_name_H-M   'P 1'
#
loop_
_entity.id
_entity.type
_entity.pdbx_description
1 polymer ?
#
loop_
_entity_poly.entity_id
_entity_poly.type
_entity_poly.pdbx_seq_one_letter_code
_entity_poly.pdbx_strand_id
1 'polypeptide(L)'
;MAGLFGPPPSFRLSSLDKAEWRNVAPEKSWQELSVSWGERFLGGKTHERPLVQFAKRKPDWEKHTAEDVLRILNPSDSKPGAMLHPLTSDAKASLFAYGAHLHKSAVTLPLSLFTALGFTSYEQVPARTPIATNLGAVLFKAAQTPTSTAAVWITDGRVPRGKDKPIDPKIPMAEAIKLAGHGKILENVQRDVGREGEDVKVLALIGGGYFSNGIALNTIEHASSPGQETWDNICASDNIVSFLCSDISDEQPAFMQGQGKALSQRVIVTVACVRWNAAAGGVALVTACDVVLAGRGVVLNPSYRGMGLHRSELHSYVLSLSLECQS
;
A
#
# COMPACT_ATOMS: atom_id res chain seq x y z
N MET A 1 6.46 -10.39 40.94
CA MET A 1 7.81 -10.06 40.41
C MET A 1 7.71 -8.92 39.40
N ALA A 2 7.25 -7.74 39.83
CA ALA A 2 7.26 -6.52 39.05
C ALA A 2 8.16 -5.54 39.81
N GLY A 3 9.39 -5.31 39.34
CA GLY A 3 10.29 -4.43 40.07
C GLY A 3 11.76 -4.39 39.65
N LEU A 4 12.12 -4.66 38.40
CA LEU A 4 13.55 -4.66 38.01
C LEU A 4 13.91 -3.90 36.72
N PHE A 5 13.00 -3.10 36.13
CA PHE A 5 13.34 -2.34 34.93
C PHE A 5 13.03 -0.86 35.13
N GLY A 6 14.09 -0.07 35.36
CA GLY A 6 14.03 1.38 35.28
C GLY A 6 13.81 1.85 33.84
N PRO A 7 13.31 3.07 33.62
CA PRO A 7 13.12 3.61 32.28
C PRO A 7 14.45 3.69 31.53
N PRO A 8 14.47 3.47 30.20
CA PRO A 8 15.69 3.64 29.40
C PRO A 8 16.21 5.07 29.54
N PRO A 9 17.53 5.31 29.42
CA PRO A 9 18.11 6.65 29.51
C PRO A 9 17.46 7.56 28.48
N SER A 10 16.74 8.57 28.95
CA SER A 10 15.99 9.48 28.10
C SER A 10 16.94 10.53 27.53
N PHE A 11 17.41 10.34 26.29
CA PHE A 11 17.97 11.45 25.53
C PHE A 11 16.82 12.35 25.06
N ARG A 12 16.60 13.45 25.78
CA ARG A 12 15.58 14.43 25.41
C ARG A 12 16.19 15.45 24.45
N LEU A 13 15.86 15.32 23.16
CA LEU A 13 16.16 16.34 22.13
C LEU A 13 15.71 17.76 22.51
N SER A 14 14.83 17.91 23.51
CA SER A 14 14.37 19.20 24.04
C SER A 14 15.44 20.00 24.78
N SER A 15 16.62 19.44 25.08
CA SER A 15 17.72 20.16 25.74
C SER A 15 18.78 20.70 24.78
N LEU A 16 18.63 20.46 23.47
CA LEU A 16 19.58 20.89 22.44
C LEU A 16 18.96 21.98 21.57
N ASP A 17 19.78 22.99 21.22
CA ASP A 17 19.35 24.00 20.27
C ASP A 17 19.12 23.37 18.88
N LYS A 18 18.11 23.87 18.16
CA LYS A 18 17.61 23.27 16.92
C LYS A 18 18.66 23.24 15.81
N ALA A 19 19.62 24.17 15.85
CA ALA A 19 20.75 24.22 14.94
C ALA A 19 21.70 23.02 15.10
N GLU A 20 21.77 22.42 16.29
CA GLU A 20 22.71 21.35 16.63
C GLU A 20 22.18 19.95 16.32
N TRP A 21 20.88 19.82 16.04
CA TRP A 21 20.21 18.53 15.84
C TRP A 21 20.80 17.70 14.69
N ARG A 22 21.37 18.35 13.67
CA ARG A 22 21.99 17.65 12.52
C ARG A 22 23.34 17.01 12.84
N ASN A 23 23.97 17.42 13.94
CA ASN A 23 25.32 16.97 14.34
C ASN A 23 25.29 15.97 15.50
N VAL A 24 24.10 15.58 15.97
CA VAL A 24 23.96 14.61 17.06
C VAL A 24 24.41 13.24 16.58
N ALA A 25 25.50 12.74 17.15
CA ALA A 25 25.92 11.35 17.00
C ALA A 25 25.32 10.51 18.14
N PRO A 26 24.85 9.28 17.86
CA PRO A 26 24.40 8.38 18.92
C PRO A 26 25.54 8.09 19.90
N GLU A 27 25.24 8.04 21.20
CA GLU A 27 26.23 7.69 22.20
C GLU A 27 26.79 6.30 21.91
N LYS A 28 28.12 6.12 22.08
CA LYS A 28 28.78 4.83 21.80
C LYS A 28 28.17 3.66 22.59
N SER A 29 27.68 3.94 23.80
CA SER A 29 27.00 2.99 24.69
C SER A 29 25.73 2.39 24.07
N TRP A 30 25.07 3.07 23.15
CA TRP A 30 23.82 2.59 22.52
C TRP A 30 24.07 1.43 21.55
N GLN A 31 25.31 1.20 21.14
CA GLN A 31 25.68 0.03 20.32
C GLN A 31 25.75 -1.26 21.15
N GLU A 32 25.83 -1.13 22.47
CA GLU A 32 26.10 -2.26 23.36
C GLU A 32 24.83 -2.94 23.84
N LEU A 33 23.70 -2.24 23.91
CA LEU A 33 22.47 -2.73 24.54
C LEU A 33 21.27 -2.71 23.58
N SER A 34 20.38 -3.70 23.68
CA SER A 34 19.12 -3.73 22.97
C SER A 34 18.16 -2.67 23.51
N VAL A 35 17.56 -1.87 22.62
CA VAL A 35 16.63 -0.78 22.97
C VAL A 35 15.42 -1.27 23.79
N SER A 36 14.92 -2.47 23.50
CA SER A 36 13.70 -2.99 24.14
C SER A 36 13.94 -3.71 25.45
N TRP A 37 15.14 -4.27 25.65
CA TRP A 37 15.42 -5.18 26.76
C TRP A 37 16.55 -4.71 27.66
N GLY A 38 17.33 -3.70 27.25
CA GLY A 38 18.53 -3.25 27.98
C GLY A 38 19.65 -4.31 28.04
N GLU A 39 19.45 -5.46 27.38
CA GLU A 39 20.39 -6.57 27.37
C GLU A 39 21.52 -6.31 26.39
N ARG A 40 22.72 -6.80 26.72
CA ARG A 40 23.88 -6.66 25.84
C ARG A 40 23.58 -7.30 24.50
N PHE A 41 23.80 -6.59 23.40
CA PHE A 41 23.65 -7.13 22.06
C PHE A 41 24.69 -8.24 21.87
N LEU A 42 24.27 -9.49 22.10
CA LEU A 42 25.17 -10.65 22.09
C LEU A 42 25.70 -11.01 20.70
N GLY A 43 25.28 -10.29 19.65
CA GLY A 43 25.89 -10.25 18.32
C GLY A 43 26.61 -11.54 17.95
N GLY A 44 25.89 -12.67 17.96
CA GLY A 44 26.48 -13.95 17.62
C GLY A 44 27.08 -13.88 16.21
N LYS A 45 28.04 -14.77 15.90
CA LYS A 45 28.70 -14.84 14.59
C LYS A 45 27.64 -14.76 13.49
N THR A 46 27.55 -13.62 12.80
CA THR A 46 26.62 -13.45 11.70
C THR A 46 27.08 -14.39 10.61
N HIS A 47 26.32 -15.47 10.39
CA HIS A 47 26.53 -16.29 9.20
C HIS A 47 26.30 -15.37 8.00
N GLU A 48 27.33 -15.19 7.17
CA GLU A 48 27.17 -14.54 5.86
C GLU A 48 26.06 -15.28 5.12
N ARG A 49 24.87 -14.68 5.06
CA ARG A 49 23.81 -15.14 4.18
C ARG A 49 24.13 -14.54 2.82
N PRO A 50 24.54 -15.35 1.82
CA PRO A 50 24.90 -14.82 0.52
C PRO A 50 23.69 -14.06 -0.05
N LEU A 51 23.96 -12.92 -0.69
CA LEU A 51 22.93 -12.12 -1.34
C LEU A 51 22.17 -13.00 -2.34
N VAL A 52 20.84 -13.07 -2.18
CA VAL A 52 20.00 -13.80 -3.13
C VAL A 52 20.10 -13.12 -4.49
N GLN A 53 20.76 -13.81 -5.42
CA GLN A 53 20.95 -13.34 -6.78
C GLN A 53 19.62 -13.02 -7.44
N PHE A 54 19.65 -11.99 -8.26
CA PHE A 54 18.50 -11.48 -8.98
C PHE A 54 17.78 -12.52 -9.85
N ALA A 55 18.53 -13.43 -10.48
CA ALA A 55 17.97 -14.52 -11.28
C ALA A 55 17.05 -15.45 -10.47
N LYS A 56 17.27 -15.56 -9.16
CA LYS A 56 16.46 -16.38 -8.25
C LYS A 56 15.19 -15.66 -7.77
N ARG A 57 14.99 -14.40 -8.18
CA ARG A 57 13.84 -13.54 -7.83
C ARG A 57 12.90 -13.34 -9.03
N LYS A 58 12.86 -14.31 -9.95
CA LYS A 58 12.11 -14.26 -11.19
C LYS A 58 11.05 -15.35 -11.21
N PRO A 59 9.76 -15.00 -11.29
CA PRO A 59 8.71 -15.98 -11.56
C PRO A 59 8.88 -16.59 -12.96
N ASP A 60 8.70 -17.90 -13.07
CA ASP A 60 8.52 -18.64 -14.31
C ASP A 60 7.03 -18.97 -14.43
N TRP A 61 6.28 -18.21 -15.21
CA TRP A 61 4.82 -18.27 -15.25
C TRP A 61 4.27 -19.60 -15.75
N GLU A 62 5.05 -20.36 -16.50
CA GLU A 62 4.65 -21.69 -17.00
C GLU A 62 4.82 -22.79 -15.93
N LYS A 63 5.65 -22.55 -14.91
CA LYS A 63 5.98 -23.55 -13.88
C LYS A 63 5.48 -23.18 -12.50
N HIS A 64 5.44 -21.89 -12.18
CA HIS A 64 5.13 -21.38 -10.87
C HIS A 64 3.64 -21.10 -10.73
N THR A 65 3.05 -21.69 -9.69
CA THR A 65 1.69 -21.39 -9.25
C THR A 65 1.59 -19.97 -8.70
N ALA A 66 0.38 -19.47 -8.49
CA ALA A 66 0.19 -18.13 -7.91
C ALA A 66 0.85 -18.00 -6.52
N GLU A 67 0.85 -19.06 -5.72
CA GLU A 67 1.56 -19.14 -4.43
C GLU A 67 3.07 -19.05 -4.59
N ASP A 68 3.63 -19.69 -5.61
CA ASP A 68 5.05 -19.62 -5.92
C ASP A 68 5.44 -18.21 -6.38
N VAL A 69 4.63 -17.59 -7.24
CA VAL A 69 4.83 -16.20 -7.65
C VAL A 69 4.80 -15.28 -6.43
N LEU A 70 3.79 -15.39 -5.57
CA LEU A 70 3.69 -14.63 -4.32
C LEU A 70 4.95 -14.83 -3.45
N ARG A 71 5.40 -16.07 -3.28
CA ARG A 71 6.57 -16.43 -2.48
C ARG A 71 7.88 -15.89 -3.04
N ILE A 72 7.97 -15.63 -4.34
CA ILE A 72 9.12 -14.99 -4.99
C ILE A 72 9.04 -13.45 -4.87
N LEU A 73 7.84 -12.89 -5.01
CA LEU A 73 7.60 -11.45 -4.97
C LEU A 73 7.76 -10.88 -3.55
N ASN A 74 7.18 -11.53 -2.54
CA ASN A 74 7.24 -11.08 -1.13
C ASN A 74 8.66 -10.78 -0.60
N PRO A 75 9.67 -11.65 -0.74
CA PRO A 75 11.03 -11.37 -0.26
C PRO A 75 11.78 -10.34 -1.13
N SER A 76 11.16 -9.86 -2.21
CA SER A 76 11.69 -8.81 -3.08
C SER A 76 10.94 -7.48 -2.91
N ASP A 77 9.92 -7.45 -2.05
CA ASP A 77 9.09 -6.28 -1.72
C ASP A 77 9.43 -5.81 -0.29
N SER A 78 9.84 -4.57 -0.03
CA SER A 78 9.77 -3.38 -0.88
C SER A 78 10.93 -3.14 -1.85
N LYS A 79 12.06 -3.81 -1.64
CA LYS A 79 13.25 -3.76 -2.50
C LYS A 79 13.92 -5.15 -2.50
N PRO A 80 14.59 -5.57 -3.59
CA PRO A 80 14.90 -4.80 -4.81
C PRO A 80 13.83 -4.80 -5.91
N GLY A 81 12.75 -5.59 -5.74
CA GLY A 81 11.75 -5.91 -6.76
C GLY A 81 12.00 -7.28 -7.40
N ALA A 82 10.93 -8.02 -7.66
CA ALA A 82 11.01 -9.27 -8.41
C ALA A 82 10.99 -8.96 -9.91
N MET A 83 11.93 -9.51 -10.68
CA MET A 83 11.98 -9.19 -12.11
C MET A 83 11.06 -10.10 -12.91
N LEU A 84 10.17 -9.50 -13.68
CA LEU A 84 9.39 -10.16 -14.72
C LEU A 84 10.16 -10.12 -16.04
N HIS A 85 10.21 -11.26 -16.73
CA HIS A 85 10.68 -11.32 -18.11
C HIS A 85 9.84 -10.43 -19.02
N PRO A 86 10.42 -9.92 -20.13
CA PRO A 86 9.69 -9.07 -21.09
C PRO A 86 8.37 -9.70 -21.51
N LEU A 87 7.26 -9.01 -21.26
CA LEU A 87 5.91 -9.58 -21.34
C LEU A 87 5.44 -9.81 -22.79
N THR A 88 6.08 -9.17 -23.75
CA THR A 88 5.89 -9.37 -25.20
C THR A 88 7.23 -9.63 -25.88
N SER A 89 7.19 -10.14 -27.11
CA SER A 89 8.36 -10.23 -28.01
C SER A 89 8.82 -8.87 -28.52
N ASP A 90 7.88 -7.91 -28.62
CA ASP A 90 8.08 -6.64 -29.32
C ASP A 90 8.91 -5.63 -28.50
N ALA A 91 9.04 -5.86 -27.19
CA ALA A 91 9.85 -5.05 -26.30
C ALA A 91 10.82 -5.93 -25.51
N LYS A 92 12.04 -5.42 -25.29
CA LYS A 92 13.10 -6.14 -24.55
C LYS A 92 13.18 -5.75 -23.08
N ALA A 93 12.42 -4.74 -22.67
CA ALA A 93 12.46 -4.23 -21.31
C ALA A 93 11.93 -5.30 -20.34
N SER A 94 12.63 -5.51 -19.23
CA SER A 94 12.07 -6.27 -18.11
C SER A 94 11.32 -5.32 -17.18
N LEU A 95 10.56 -5.86 -16.22
CA LEU A 95 9.82 -5.09 -15.23
C LEU A 95 10.15 -5.56 -13.83
N PHE A 96 10.10 -4.67 -12.85
CA PHE A 96 10.04 -5.04 -11.44
C PHE A 96 8.60 -5.05 -10.96
N ALA A 97 8.18 -6.11 -10.30
CA ALA A 97 6.85 -6.28 -9.72
C ALA A 97 6.88 -6.23 -8.19
N TYR A 98 5.80 -5.68 -7.61
CA TYR A 98 5.56 -5.54 -6.18
C TYR A 98 4.06 -5.70 -5.87
N GLY A 99 3.72 -5.87 -4.58
CA GLY A 99 2.34 -5.94 -4.11
C GLY A 99 1.58 -7.12 -4.68
N ALA A 100 2.10 -8.32 -4.44
CA ALA A 100 1.46 -9.55 -4.90
C ALA A 100 0.33 -9.98 -3.97
N HIS A 101 -0.84 -10.29 -4.53
CA HIS A 101 -1.99 -10.81 -3.78
C HIS A 101 -2.66 -11.96 -4.53
N LEU A 102 -2.98 -13.05 -3.83
CA LEU A 102 -3.66 -14.20 -4.45
C LEU A 102 -5.13 -13.88 -4.73
N HIS A 103 -5.58 -14.23 -5.92
CA HIS A 103 -7.00 -14.36 -6.24
C HIS A 103 -7.38 -15.82 -6.11
N LYS A 104 -8.16 -16.15 -5.07
CA LYS A 104 -8.30 -17.53 -4.60
C LYS A 104 -9.00 -18.44 -5.59
N SER A 105 -10.12 -18.01 -6.17
CA SER A 105 -10.99 -18.85 -6.99
C SER A 105 -11.28 -18.21 -8.34
N ALA A 106 -11.19 -18.98 -9.43
CA ALA A 106 -11.58 -18.49 -10.75
C ALA A 106 -13.10 -18.27 -10.86
N VAL A 107 -13.89 -18.97 -10.04
CA VAL A 107 -15.36 -18.87 -10.03
C VAL A 107 -15.84 -17.49 -9.57
N THR A 108 -15.01 -16.74 -8.84
CA THR A 108 -15.35 -15.37 -8.45
C THR A 108 -15.14 -14.35 -9.56
N LEU A 109 -14.46 -14.72 -10.66
CA LEU A 109 -14.22 -13.86 -11.80
C LEU A 109 -15.41 -13.93 -12.79
N PRO A 110 -15.94 -12.79 -13.25
CA PRO A 110 -16.97 -12.76 -14.27
C PRO A 110 -16.49 -13.41 -15.59
N LEU A 111 -17.36 -14.21 -16.21
CA LEU A 111 -17.09 -14.83 -17.52
C LEU A 111 -16.71 -13.80 -18.60
N SER A 112 -17.27 -12.59 -18.50
CA SER A 112 -17.00 -11.48 -19.43
C SER A 112 -15.51 -11.14 -19.56
N LEU A 113 -14.75 -11.31 -18.47
CA LEU A 113 -13.30 -11.06 -18.45
C LEU A 113 -12.56 -12.01 -19.40
N PHE A 114 -12.97 -13.27 -19.49
CA PHE A 114 -12.35 -14.26 -20.37
C PHE A 114 -12.82 -14.13 -21.80
N THR A 115 -14.12 -13.87 -22.00
CA THR A 115 -14.70 -13.72 -23.35
C THR A 115 -14.17 -12.48 -24.06
N ALA A 116 -13.88 -11.40 -23.33
CA ALA A 116 -13.24 -10.22 -23.89
C ALA A 116 -11.84 -10.52 -24.45
N LEU A 117 -11.14 -11.49 -23.86
CA LEU A 117 -9.84 -11.98 -24.31
C LEU A 117 -9.95 -13.06 -25.41
N GLY A 118 -11.16 -13.41 -25.84
CA GLY A 118 -11.43 -14.43 -26.86
C GLY A 118 -11.48 -15.87 -26.33
N PHE A 119 -11.57 -16.07 -25.02
CA PHE A 119 -11.67 -17.39 -24.40
C PHE A 119 -13.09 -17.68 -23.87
N THR A 120 -13.51 -18.94 -23.90
CA THR A 120 -14.86 -19.33 -23.42
C THR A 120 -14.89 -19.73 -21.95
N SER A 121 -13.72 -19.89 -21.33
CA SER A 121 -13.57 -20.33 -19.94
C SER A 121 -12.23 -19.89 -19.37
N TYR A 122 -12.11 -19.88 -18.04
CA TYR A 122 -10.86 -19.57 -17.35
C TYR A 122 -9.75 -20.56 -17.73
N GLU A 123 -10.07 -21.85 -17.89
CA GLU A 123 -9.12 -22.94 -18.14
C GLU A 123 -8.35 -22.72 -19.44
N GLN A 124 -9.00 -22.18 -20.47
CA GLN A 124 -8.41 -21.90 -21.78
C GLN A 124 -7.43 -20.72 -21.78
N VAL A 125 -7.51 -19.83 -20.79
CA VAL A 125 -6.60 -18.69 -20.69
C VAL A 125 -5.18 -19.22 -20.44
N PRO A 126 -4.16 -18.81 -21.21
CA PRO A 126 -2.78 -19.22 -20.95
C PRO A 126 -2.24 -18.67 -19.62
N ALA A 127 -1.23 -19.34 -19.05
CA ALA A 127 -0.46 -18.75 -17.96
C ALA A 127 0.22 -17.46 -18.45
N ARG A 128 0.54 -16.55 -17.52
CA ARG A 128 1.10 -15.21 -17.79
C ARG A 128 0.15 -14.22 -18.46
N THR A 129 -1.04 -14.64 -18.87
CA THR A 129 -2.01 -13.72 -19.47
C THR A 129 -2.62 -12.78 -18.42
N PRO A 130 -2.61 -11.46 -18.64
CA PRO A 130 -3.41 -10.52 -17.86
C PRO A 130 -4.91 -10.80 -18.09
N ILE A 131 -5.65 -11.03 -17.01
CA ILE A 131 -7.08 -11.34 -17.03
C ILE A 131 -7.91 -10.07 -16.80
N ALA A 132 -7.49 -9.25 -15.85
CA ALA A 132 -8.25 -8.08 -15.42
C ALA A 132 -7.33 -6.97 -14.92
N THR A 133 -7.88 -5.75 -14.89
CA THR A 133 -7.29 -4.63 -14.16
C THR A 133 -8.22 -4.16 -13.04
N ASN A 134 -7.67 -3.59 -11.98
CA ASN A 134 -8.46 -2.87 -10.99
C ASN A 134 -7.60 -1.79 -10.36
N LEU A 135 -8.00 -0.52 -10.49
CA LEU A 135 -7.24 0.64 -9.98
C LEU A 135 -5.74 0.61 -10.37
N GLY A 136 -5.45 0.18 -11.61
CA GLY A 136 -4.09 0.08 -12.14
C GLY A 136 -3.29 -1.17 -11.72
N ALA A 137 -3.79 -1.97 -10.77
CA ALA A 137 -3.31 -3.33 -10.53
C ALA A 137 -3.69 -4.24 -11.71
N VAL A 138 -2.91 -5.30 -11.93
CA VAL A 138 -3.13 -6.26 -13.02
C VAL A 138 -3.19 -7.67 -12.45
N LEU A 139 -4.25 -8.40 -12.80
CA LEU A 139 -4.42 -9.81 -12.44
C LEU A 139 -3.80 -10.69 -13.51
N PHE A 140 -2.80 -11.48 -13.14
CA PHE A 140 -2.16 -12.44 -14.04
C PHE A 140 -2.61 -13.86 -13.73
N LYS A 141 -2.93 -14.62 -14.78
CA LYS A 141 -3.04 -16.07 -14.66
C LYS A 141 -1.66 -16.66 -14.35
N ALA A 142 -1.59 -17.56 -13.38
CA ALA A 142 -0.40 -18.34 -13.08
C ALA A 142 -0.61 -19.82 -13.48
N ALA A 143 0.45 -20.62 -13.45
CA ALA A 143 0.33 -22.06 -13.64
C ALA A 143 -0.66 -22.65 -12.61
N GLN A 144 -1.41 -23.68 -13.03
CA GLN A 144 -2.44 -24.30 -12.20
C GLN A 144 -2.06 -25.74 -11.83
N THR A 145 -2.41 -26.11 -10.61
CA THR A 145 -2.45 -27.48 -10.09
C THR A 145 -3.86 -27.72 -9.53
N PRO A 146 -4.27 -28.97 -9.22
CA PRO A 146 -5.59 -29.23 -8.67
C PRO A 146 -5.94 -28.48 -7.36
N THR A 147 -4.93 -27.96 -6.65
CA THR A 147 -5.09 -27.28 -5.36
C THR A 147 -4.58 -25.84 -5.33
N SER A 148 -4.05 -25.31 -6.43
CA SER A 148 -3.53 -23.93 -6.46
C SER A 148 -4.66 -22.91 -6.53
N THR A 149 -4.38 -21.70 -6.06
CA THR A 149 -5.26 -20.55 -6.32
C THR A 149 -5.23 -20.14 -7.79
N ALA A 150 -6.29 -19.45 -8.22
CA ALA A 150 -6.53 -19.17 -9.63
C ALA A 150 -5.55 -18.15 -10.26
N ALA A 151 -5.21 -17.08 -9.56
CA ALA A 151 -4.44 -16.01 -10.18
C ALA A 151 -3.74 -15.14 -9.13
N VAL A 152 -2.88 -14.24 -9.59
CA VAL A 152 -2.14 -13.29 -8.74
C VAL A 152 -2.33 -11.87 -9.23
N TRP A 153 -2.81 -11.00 -8.36
CA TRP A 153 -2.79 -9.56 -8.54
C TRP A 153 -1.38 -9.04 -8.29
N ILE A 154 -0.91 -8.16 -9.17
CA ILE A 154 0.30 -7.37 -8.98
C ILE A 154 -0.12 -5.90 -9.05
N THR A 155 0.08 -5.17 -7.95
CA THR A 155 -0.41 -3.78 -7.82
C THR A 155 0.53 -2.78 -8.46
N ASP A 156 1.83 -2.98 -8.28
CA ASP A 156 2.84 -1.98 -8.62
C ASP A 156 3.95 -2.57 -9.50
N GLY A 157 4.39 -1.74 -10.44
CA GLY A 157 5.51 -2.01 -11.30
C GLY A 157 6.58 -0.92 -11.23
N ARG A 158 7.80 -1.25 -11.68
CA ARG A 158 8.85 -0.26 -11.96
C ARG A 158 9.68 -0.70 -13.16
N VAL A 159 9.93 0.22 -14.08
CA VAL A 159 10.82 -0.03 -15.22
C VAL A 159 12.28 0.07 -14.77
N PRO A 160 13.14 -0.93 -15.04
CA PRO A 160 14.57 -0.87 -14.74
C PRO A 160 15.23 0.28 -15.52
N ARG A 161 16.06 1.06 -14.83
CA ARG A 161 16.97 2.03 -15.46
C ARG A 161 18.37 1.43 -15.61
N GLY A 162 19.17 2.05 -16.49
CA GLY A 162 20.60 1.74 -16.62
C GLY A 162 21.37 2.03 -15.32
N LYS A 163 22.61 1.53 -15.24
CA LYS A 163 23.51 1.81 -14.11
C LYS A 163 23.64 3.33 -13.90
N ASP A 164 23.75 3.74 -12.64
CA ASP A 164 24.01 5.13 -12.20
C ASP A 164 22.88 6.14 -12.46
N LYS A 165 21.69 5.66 -12.84
CA LYS A 165 20.48 6.51 -12.90
C LYS A 165 19.67 6.41 -11.59
N PRO A 166 19.01 7.51 -11.17
CA PRO A 166 18.04 7.46 -10.08
C PRO A 166 16.99 6.38 -10.32
N ILE A 167 16.52 5.79 -9.23
CA ILE A 167 15.47 4.78 -9.28
C ILE A 167 14.14 5.49 -9.52
N ASP A 168 13.43 5.10 -10.58
CA ASP A 168 12.08 5.60 -10.84
C ASP A 168 11.11 5.18 -9.71
N PRO A 169 10.06 5.98 -9.45
CA PRO A 169 9.02 5.61 -8.50
C PRO A 169 8.36 4.27 -8.87
N LYS A 170 7.80 3.59 -7.87
CA LYS A 170 6.86 2.50 -8.12
C LYS A 170 5.54 3.11 -8.56
N ILE A 171 4.98 2.62 -9.65
CA ILE A 171 3.75 3.12 -10.24
C ILE A 171 2.78 1.96 -10.44
N PRO A 172 1.48 2.21 -10.68
CA PRO A 172 0.53 1.13 -10.94
C PRO A 172 1.01 0.20 -12.04
N MET A 173 0.83 -1.11 -11.84
CA MET A 173 1.40 -2.14 -12.71
C MET A 173 0.99 -1.98 -14.17
N ALA A 174 -0.27 -1.59 -14.44
CA ALA A 174 -0.76 -1.33 -15.78
C ALA A 174 0.02 -0.22 -16.50
N GLU A 175 0.39 0.85 -15.78
CA GLU A 175 1.19 1.95 -16.32
C GLU A 175 2.64 1.53 -16.52
N ALA A 176 3.22 0.77 -15.58
CA ALA A 176 4.56 0.22 -15.74
C ALA A 176 4.68 -0.67 -17.00
N ILE A 177 3.66 -1.52 -17.25
CA ILE A 177 3.58 -2.36 -18.45
C ILE A 177 3.58 -1.50 -19.73
N LYS A 178 2.77 -0.45 -19.78
CA LYS A 178 2.70 0.46 -20.93
C LYS A 178 4.05 1.15 -21.16
N LEU A 179 4.65 1.71 -20.10
CA LEU A 179 5.94 2.41 -20.18
C LEU A 179 7.10 1.51 -20.59
N ALA A 180 7.07 0.24 -20.21
CA ALA A 180 8.06 -0.74 -20.66
C ALA A 180 7.85 -1.19 -22.12
N GLY A 181 6.84 -0.67 -22.82
CA GLY A 181 6.54 -1.03 -24.20
C GLY A 181 5.72 -2.31 -24.34
N HIS A 182 5.11 -2.79 -23.26
CA HIS A 182 4.31 -4.03 -23.25
C HIS A 182 2.80 -3.78 -23.28
N GLY A 183 2.35 -2.54 -23.58
CA GLY A 183 0.93 -2.15 -23.49
C GLY A 183 -0.06 -3.05 -24.23
N LYS A 184 0.37 -3.71 -25.32
CA LYS A 184 -0.47 -4.62 -26.12
C LYS A 184 -1.09 -5.76 -25.31
N ILE A 185 -0.42 -6.25 -24.25
CA ILE A 185 -0.97 -7.34 -23.43
C ILE A 185 -2.20 -6.93 -22.61
N LEU A 186 -2.44 -5.62 -22.50
CA LEU A 186 -3.59 -5.05 -21.81
C LEU A 186 -4.75 -4.76 -22.76
N GLU A 187 -4.59 -5.00 -24.07
CA GLU A 187 -5.69 -4.90 -25.02
C GLU A 187 -6.78 -5.91 -24.66
N ASN A 188 -8.03 -5.43 -24.61
CA ASN A 188 -9.22 -6.19 -24.20
C ASN A 188 -9.23 -6.69 -22.74
N VAL A 189 -8.24 -6.33 -21.93
CA VAL A 189 -8.26 -6.62 -20.49
C VAL A 189 -9.24 -5.66 -19.82
N GLN A 190 -10.34 -6.22 -19.32
CA GLN A 190 -11.40 -5.44 -18.70
C GLN A 190 -11.09 -5.10 -17.24
N ARG A 191 -11.78 -4.08 -16.72
CA ARG A 191 -11.73 -3.76 -15.30
C ARG A 191 -12.59 -4.74 -14.52
N ASP A 192 -12.03 -5.38 -13.49
CA ASP A 192 -12.81 -6.08 -12.48
C ASP A 192 -13.37 -5.05 -11.50
N VAL A 193 -14.68 -4.79 -11.60
CA VAL A 193 -15.40 -3.82 -10.77
C VAL A 193 -15.84 -4.42 -9.43
N GLY A 194 -15.53 -5.69 -9.17
CA GLY A 194 -16.03 -6.42 -8.00
C GLY A 194 -17.51 -6.75 -8.12
N ARG A 195 -18.07 -7.30 -7.04
CA ARG A 195 -19.51 -7.58 -6.95
C ARG A 195 -20.22 -6.37 -6.36
N GLU A 196 -21.33 -5.95 -6.97
CA GLU A 196 -22.21 -4.94 -6.39
C GLU A 196 -22.89 -5.50 -5.13
N GLY A 197 -22.94 -4.69 -4.09
CA GLY A 197 -23.13 -5.11 -2.71
C GLY A 197 -24.56 -5.41 -2.30
N GLU A 198 -24.67 -6.47 -1.50
CA GLU A 198 -25.78 -6.85 -0.63
C GLU A 198 -25.98 -5.83 0.53
N ASP A 199 -26.93 -6.10 1.44
CA ASP A 199 -27.23 -5.26 2.62
C ASP A 199 -26.06 -5.26 3.64
N VAL A 200 -25.14 -4.31 3.51
CA VAL A 200 -23.98 -4.12 4.40
C VAL A 200 -24.37 -3.34 5.65
N LYS A 201 -23.94 -3.81 6.84
CA LYS A 201 -24.11 -3.09 8.13
C LYS A 201 -22.82 -2.54 8.73
N VAL A 202 -21.67 -3.06 8.30
CA VAL A 202 -20.36 -2.66 8.82
C VAL A 202 -19.36 -2.54 7.68
N LEU A 203 -18.65 -1.41 7.62
CA LEU A 203 -17.52 -1.17 6.72
C LEU A 203 -16.22 -1.15 7.54
N ALA A 204 -15.42 -2.22 7.43
CA ALA A 204 -14.12 -2.29 8.09
C ALA A 204 -12.97 -1.88 7.14
N LEU A 205 -12.26 -0.81 7.49
CA LEU A 205 -11.02 -0.38 6.82
C LEU A 205 -9.83 -1.08 7.48
N ILE A 206 -9.20 -2.01 6.76
CA ILE A 206 -8.13 -2.86 7.32
C ILE A 206 -6.71 -2.47 6.88
N GLY A 207 -6.59 -1.60 5.87
CA GLY A 207 -5.31 -1.24 5.27
C GLY A 207 -4.55 -2.43 4.63
N GLY A 208 -3.26 -2.23 4.41
CA GLY A 208 -2.30 -3.23 3.91
C GLY A 208 -1.11 -3.40 4.87
N GLY A 209 0.12 -3.47 4.35
CA GLY A 209 1.34 -3.43 5.18
C GLY A 209 1.56 -2.12 5.95
N TYR A 210 0.75 -1.11 5.63
CA TYR A 210 0.51 0.14 6.34
C TYR A 210 -1.00 0.37 6.34
N PHE A 211 -1.54 1.11 7.32
CA PHE A 211 -2.94 1.52 7.24
C PHE A 211 -3.14 2.53 6.11
N SER A 212 -2.46 3.68 6.19
CA SER A 212 -2.36 4.69 5.12
C SER A 212 -1.26 5.69 5.46
N ASN A 213 -0.56 6.19 4.43
CA ASN A 213 0.45 7.26 4.57
C ASN A 213 0.00 8.57 3.89
N GLY A 214 -1.27 8.68 3.47
CA GLY A 214 -1.79 9.83 2.72
C GLY A 214 -1.60 9.70 1.20
N ILE A 215 -1.38 10.84 0.54
CA ILE A 215 -1.28 10.97 -0.92
C ILE A 215 -0.17 10.11 -1.55
N ALA A 216 -0.36 9.70 -2.81
CA ALA A 216 0.57 8.84 -3.52
C ALA A 216 1.74 9.63 -4.15
N LEU A 217 2.74 9.98 -3.33
CA LEU A 217 3.91 10.76 -3.78
C LEU A 217 4.64 10.16 -5.00
N ASN A 218 4.63 8.84 -5.14
CA ASN A 218 5.22 8.17 -6.30
C ASN A 218 4.48 8.44 -7.61
N THR A 219 3.14 8.50 -7.58
CA THR A 219 2.35 8.82 -8.78
C THR A 219 2.43 10.30 -9.10
N ILE A 220 2.43 11.16 -8.07
CA ILE A 220 2.65 12.60 -8.19
C ILE A 220 3.98 12.91 -8.87
N GLU A 221 5.07 12.29 -8.41
CA GLU A 221 6.41 12.49 -9.00
C GLU A 221 6.48 11.98 -10.45
N HIS A 222 5.68 10.97 -10.78
CA HIS A 222 5.64 10.40 -12.13
C HIS A 222 4.76 11.19 -13.11
N ALA A 223 3.77 11.94 -12.61
CA ALA A 223 2.78 12.62 -13.44
C ALA A 223 3.41 13.70 -14.32
N SER A 224 2.77 13.96 -15.47
CA SER A 224 3.18 15.04 -16.38
C SER A 224 3.04 16.43 -15.73
N SER A 225 2.09 16.58 -14.80
CA SER A 225 1.89 17.78 -13.98
C SER A 225 1.80 17.37 -12.51
N PRO A 226 2.93 17.35 -11.76
CA PRO A 226 2.92 16.98 -10.35
C PRO A 226 2.00 17.86 -9.50
N GLY A 227 1.87 19.14 -9.82
CA GLY A 227 0.96 20.05 -9.12
C GLY A 227 -0.52 19.66 -9.28
N GLN A 228 -0.94 19.30 -10.50
CA GLN A 228 -2.31 18.85 -10.74
C GLN A 228 -2.57 17.49 -10.10
N GLU A 229 -1.66 16.53 -10.26
CA GLU A 229 -1.78 15.21 -9.65
C GLU A 229 -1.84 15.31 -8.11
N THR A 230 -1.07 16.23 -7.51
CA THR A 230 -1.15 16.53 -6.07
C THR A 230 -2.54 17.05 -5.69
N TRP A 231 -3.09 17.98 -6.48
CA TRP A 231 -4.43 18.52 -6.25
C TRP A 231 -5.51 17.44 -6.35
N ASP A 232 -5.43 16.59 -7.37
CA ASP A 232 -6.39 15.51 -7.58
C ASP A 232 -6.30 14.46 -6.46
N ASN A 233 -5.08 14.12 -6.01
CA ASN A 233 -4.85 13.20 -4.89
C ASN A 233 -5.44 13.74 -3.58
N ILE A 234 -5.28 15.04 -3.33
CA ILE A 234 -5.78 15.64 -2.10
C ILE A 234 -7.29 15.78 -2.11
N CYS A 235 -7.89 16.20 -3.22
CA CYS A 235 -9.34 16.23 -3.36
C CYS A 235 -9.95 14.84 -3.24
N ALA A 236 -9.31 13.81 -3.79
CA ALA A 236 -9.77 12.43 -3.62
C ALA A 236 -9.71 11.97 -2.15
N SER A 237 -8.66 12.33 -1.42
CA SER A 237 -8.52 12.01 0.00
C SER A 237 -9.56 12.74 0.86
N ASP A 238 -9.75 14.04 0.61
CA ASP A 238 -10.78 14.85 1.27
C ASP A 238 -12.19 14.30 1.02
N ASN A 239 -12.46 13.84 -0.21
CA ASN A 239 -13.76 13.25 -0.55
C ASN A 239 -14.03 11.96 0.25
N ILE A 240 -13.01 11.10 0.43
CA ILE A 240 -13.17 9.88 1.23
C ILE A 240 -13.38 10.23 2.70
N VAL A 241 -12.57 11.14 3.26
CA VAL A 241 -12.71 11.55 4.66
C VAL A 241 -14.07 12.17 4.91
N SER A 242 -14.49 13.12 4.06
CA SER A 242 -15.81 13.75 4.11
C SER A 242 -16.94 12.72 3.98
N PHE A 243 -16.81 11.73 3.10
CA PHE A 243 -17.78 10.66 2.97
C PHE A 243 -17.92 9.81 4.24
N LEU A 244 -16.80 9.57 4.95
CA LEU A 244 -16.80 8.80 6.20
C LEU A 244 -17.37 9.57 7.38
N CYS A 245 -17.15 10.89 7.46
CA CYS A 245 -17.47 11.70 8.64
C CYS A 245 -18.62 12.72 8.46
N SER A 246 -19.35 12.65 7.34
CA SER A 246 -20.39 13.65 6.98
C SER A 246 -21.67 13.58 7.82
N ASP A 247 -21.75 12.67 8.78
CA ASP A 247 -22.86 12.41 9.70
C ASP A 247 -22.52 12.64 11.18
N ILE A 248 -21.30 13.12 11.48
CA ILE A 248 -20.85 13.32 12.85
C ILE A 248 -21.63 14.45 13.56
N SER A 249 -22.22 15.39 12.81
CA SER A 249 -23.07 16.45 13.35
C SER A 249 -24.40 16.58 12.59
N ASP A 250 -25.46 16.98 13.30
CA ASP A 250 -26.80 17.21 12.72
C ASP A 250 -26.77 18.27 11.60
N GLU A 251 -25.90 19.27 11.73
CA GLU A 251 -25.62 20.25 10.71
C GLU A 251 -24.34 19.90 9.97
N GLN A 252 -24.43 19.65 8.66
CA GLN A 252 -23.27 19.44 7.81
C GLN A 252 -22.59 20.79 7.49
N PRO A 253 -21.28 20.94 7.73
CA PRO A 253 -20.56 22.17 7.40
C PRO A 253 -20.67 22.51 5.91
N ALA A 254 -20.72 23.81 5.59
CA ALA A 254 -20.87 24.29 4.20
C ALA A 254 -19.84 23.72 3.22
N PHE A 255 -18.61 23.46 3.69
CA PHE A 255 -17.54 22.90 2.87
C PHE A 255 -17.67 21.39 2.57
N MET A 256 -18.59 20.68 3.27
CA MET A 256 -18.92 19.27 3.02
C MET A 256 -20.24 19.11 2.24
N GLN A 257 -20.97 20.19 1.98
CA GLN A 257 -22.23 20.15 1.24
C GLN A 257 -22.00 19.63 -0.19
N GLY A 258 -22.84 18.68 -0.63
CA GLY A 258 -22.76 18.06 -1.96
C GLY A 258 -21.90 16.79 -2.06
N GLN A 259 -21.25 16.37 -0.98
CA GLN A 259 -20.39 15.17 -0.91
C GLN A 259 -21.17 13.85 -0.78
N GLY A 260 -22.50 13.88 -0.92
CA GLY A 260 -23.39 12.73 -0.74
C GLY A 260 -23.87 12.55 0.70
N LYS A 261 -24.82 11.61 0.89
CA LYS A 261 -25.27 11.21 2.24
C LYS A 261 -24.25 10.26 2.84
N ALA A 262 -23.83 10.56 4.05
CA ALA A 262 -22.88 9.81 4.85
C ALA A 262 -23.32 8.34 5.08
N LEU A 263 -22.39 7.48 5.50
CA LEU A 263 -22.64 6.03 5.66
C LEU A 263 -23.55 5.68 6.85
N SER A 264 -23.54 6.47 7.93
CA SER A 264 -24.51 6.39 9.05
C SER A 264 -25.95 6.63 8.57
N GLN A 265 -26.09 7.50 7.56
CA GLN A 265 -27.22 7.66 6.63
C GLN A 265 -27.94 6.36 6.25
N ARG A 266 -27.13 5.30 6.14
CA ARG A 266 -27.45 3.98 5.61
C ARG A 266 -27.34 2.88 6.67
N VAL A 267 -27.18 3.26 7.94
CA VAL A 267 -27.01 2.34 9.09
C VAL A 267 -25.75 1.45 8.92
N ILE A 268 -24.67 2.04 8.40
CA ILE A 268 -23.38 1.36 8.23
C ILE A 268 -22.39 1.94 9.24
N VAL A 269 -21.92 1.09 10.16
CA VAL A 269 -20.85 1.46 11.11
C VAL A 269 -19.49 1.32 10.43
N THR A 270 -18.64 2.34 10.53
CA THR A 270 -17.29 2.36 9.98
C THR A 270 -16.25 2.02 11.05
N VAL A 271 -15.34 1.09 10.74
CA VAL A 271 -14.31 0.64 11.69
C VAL A 271 -12.93 0.72 11.07
N ALA A 272 -12.04 1.52 11.62
CA ALA A 272 -10.62 1.55 11.27
C ALA A 272 -9.85 0.49 12.07
N CYS A 273 -9.47 -0.61 11.42
CA CYS A 273 -8.66 -1.69 11.98
C CYS A 273 -7.16 -1.43 11.74
N VAL A 274 -6.57 -0.56 12.55
CA VAL A 274 -5.18 -0.12 12.41
C VAL A 274 -4.22 -1.19 12.94
N ARG A 275 -3.82 -2.12 12.06
CA ARG A 275 -2.85 -3.17 12.38
C ARG A 275 -1.39 -2.76 12.13
N TRP A 276 -1.20 -1.73 11.31
CA TRP A 276 0.09 -1.23 10.86
C TRP A 276 0.09 0.29 10.87
N ASN A 277 1.28 0.88 10.75
CA ASN A 277 1.49 2.31 10.91
C ASN A 277 0.63 3.16 9.97
N ALA A 278 0.28 4.36 10.44
CA ALA A 278 -0.37 5.39 9.65
C ALA A 278 0.39 6.72 9.79
N ALA A 279 0.42 7.52 8.73
CA ALA A 279 1.13 8.80 8.71
C ALA A 279 0.38 9.85 7.88
N ALA A 280 0.65 11.12 8.18
CA ALA A 280 0.08 12.28 7.48
C ALA A 280 -1.45 12.16 7.34
N GLY A 281 -2.01 12.34 6.13
CA GLY A 281 -3.44 12.22 5.86
C GLY A 281 -4.04 10.85 6.18
N GLY A 282 -3.20 9.81 6.23
CA GLY A 282 -3.63 8.49 6.66
C GLY A 282 -4.08 8.43 8.12
N VAL A 283 -3.56 9.31 8.99
CA VAL A 283 -4.05 9.43 10.37
C VAL A 283 -5.43 10.11 10.39
N ALA A 284 -5.66 11.11 9.53
CA ALA A 284 -6.97 11.76 9.42
C ALA A 284 -8.05 10.78 8.95
N LEU A 285 -7.69 9.89 8.02
CA LEU A 285 -8.58 8.80 7.57
C LEU A 285 -8.95 7.83 8.71
N VAL A 286 -8.01 7.48 9.58
CA VAL A 286 -8.28 6.64 10.76
C VAL A 286 -9.33 7.33 11.65
N THR A 287 -9.14 8.61 11.94
CA THR A 287 -10.00 9.36 12.86
C THR A 287 -11.38 9.69 12.28
N ALA A 288 -11.57 9.52 10.97
CA ALA A 288 -12.85 9.75 10.30
C ALA A 288 -13.84 8.58 10.46
N CYS A 289 -13.41 7.43 11.01
CA CYS A 289 -14.28 6.27 11.26
C CYS A 289 -14.92 6.32 12.65
N ASP A 290 -16.10 5.70 12.80
CA ASP A 290 -16.84 5.62 14.06
C ASP A 290 -16.06 4.91 15.17
N VAL A 291 -15.38 3.81 14.81
CA VAL A 291 -14.62 2.98 15.75
C VAL A 291 -13.19 2.82 15.25
N VAL A 292 -12.22 3.09 16.12
CA VAL A 292 -10.79 2.87 15.83
C VAL A 292 -10.25 1.75 16.72
N LEU A 293 -9.75 0.68 16.10
CA LEU A 293 -9.07 -0.42 16.77
C LEU A 293 -7.60 -0.44 16.33
N ALA A 294 -6.69 -0.07 17.24
CA ALA A 294 -5.26 -0.02 16.95
C ALA A 294 -4.46 -1.11 17.69
N GLY A 295 -3.53 -1.74 16.98
CA GLY A 295 -2.56 -2.65 17.59
C GLY A 295 -1.60 -1.92 18.52
N ARG A 296 -1.19 -2.55 19.64
CA ARG A 296 -0.32 -1.95 20.67
C ARG A 296 1.02 -1.38 20.15
N GLY A 297 1.54 -1.92 19.05
CA GLY A 297 2.82 -1.51 18.46
C GLY A 297 2.70 -0.56 17.26
N VAL A 298 1.49 -0.09 16.94
CA VAL A 298 1.27 0.82 15.81
C VAL A 298 1.91 2.18 16.11
N VAL A 299 2.61 2.71 15.12
CA VAL A 299 3.10 4.10 15.13
C VAL A 299 2.18 4.96 14.27
N LEU A 300 1.61 5.99 14.89
CA LEU A 300 0.87 7.04 14.21
C LEU A 300 1.78 8.28 14.10
N ASN A 301 1.98 8.78 12.88
CA ASN A 301 2.76 9.98 12.63
C ASN A 301 1.87 11.11 12.05
N PRO A 302 1.15 11.86 12.89
CA PRO A 302 0.28 12.96 12.47
C PRO A 302 1.09 14.22 12.13
N SER A 303 2.17 14.10 11.36
CA SER A 303 3.06 15.21 11.05
C SER A 303 3.22 15.43 9.55
N TYR A 304 2.92 16.66 9.13
CA TYR A 304 3.29 17.20 7.81
C TYR A 304 4.59 18.04 7.88
N ARG A 305 5.24 18.10 9.06
CA ARG A 305 6.33 19.05 9.37
C ARG A 305 7.54 18.95 8.43
N GLY A 306 7.77 17.77 7.83
CA GLY A 306 8.85 17.55 6.87
C GLY A 306 8.51 17.86 5.41
N MET A 307 7.24 18.12 5.08
CA MET A 307 6.74 18.21 3.70
C MET A 307 6.20 19.59 3.31
N GLY A 308 6.10 20.54 4.25
CA GLY A 308 5.61 21.90 3.96
C GLY A 308 4.13 22.00 3.60
N LEU A 309 3.36 20.93 3.85
CA LEU A 309 1.92 20.84 3.57
C LEU A 309 1.11 21.29 4.80
N HIS A 310 0.05 22.07 4.58
CA HIS A 310 -0.85 22.58 5.61
C HIS A 310 -2.31 22.47 5.17
N ARG A 311 -3.21 22.10 6.09
CA ARG A 311 -4.69 22.09 5.91
C ARG A 311 -5.19 21.14 4.81
N SER A 312 -4.78 19.88 4.87
CA SER A 312 -5.27 18.82 3.98
C SER A 312 -5.89 17.67 4.78
N GLU A 313 -6.73 16.84 4.15
CA GLU A 313 -7.41 15.68 4.74
C GLU A 313 -8.31 16.01 5.95
N LEU A 314 -8.83 17.24 6.02
CA LEU A 314 -9.69 17.73 7.11
C LEU A 314 -9.11 17.53 8.52
N HIS A 315 -7.78 17.38 8.65
CA HIS A 315 -7.10 17.10 9.91
C HIS A 315 -7.54 18.04 11.05
N SER A 316 -7.72 19.33 10.76
CA SER A 316 -8.11 20.32 11.77
C SER A 316 -9.55 20.12 12.29
N TYR A 317 -10.42 19.53 11.50
CA TYR A 317 -11.81 19.24 11.86
C TYR A 317 -11.88 17.91 12.63
N VAL A 318 -11.39 16.83 12.02
CA VAL A 318 -11.53 15.47 12.58
C VAL A 318 -10.74 15.29 13.88
N LEU A 319 -9.55 15.90 13.99
CA LEU A 319 -8.74 15.80 15.20
C LEU A 319 -9.35 16.60 16.37
N SER A 320 -10.03 17.71 16.08
CA SER A 320 -10.71 18.52 17.12
C SER A 320 -11.90 17.76 17.71
N LEU A 321 -12.73 17.17 16.85
CA LEU A 321 -13.90 16.36 17.25
C LEU A 321 -13.50 15.11 18.06
N SER A 322 -12.42 14.42 17.66
CA SER A 322 -11.94 13.23 18.36
C SER A 322 -11.44 13.52 19.78
N LEU A 323 -10.89 14.72 20.02
CA LEU A 323 -10.39 15.14 21.32
C LEU A 323 -11.51 15.64 22.25
N GLU A 324 -12.59 16.21 21.70
CA GLU A 324 -13.76 16.65 22.47
C GLU A 324 -14.61 15.47 22.99
N CYS A 325 -14.64 14.33 22.29
CA CYS A 325 -15.33 13.12 22.76
C CYS A 325 -14.61 12.38 23.91
N GLN A 326 -13.39 12.79 24.30
CA GLN A 326 -12.64 12.19 25.42
C GLN A 326 -12.74 13.01 26.73
N SER A 327 -13.49 14.11 26.75
CA SER A 327 -13.79 14.92 27.95
C SER A 327 -15.22 14.75 28.41
#